data_AF-A0A8I2G374-F1
#
_entry.id   AF-A0A8I2G374-F1
#
_cell.length_a   1.000
_cell.length_b   1.000
_cell.length_c   1.000
_cell.angle_alpha   90.00
_cell.angle_beta   90.00
_cell.angle_gamma   90.00
#
_symmetry.space_group_name_H-M   'P 1'
#
loop_
_entity.id
_entity.type
_entity.pdbx_description
1 polymer ?
#
loop_
_entity_poly.entity_id
_entity_poly.type
_entity_poly.pdbx_seq_one_letter_code
_entity_poly.pdbx_strand_id
1 'polypeptide(L)' 'IQTQGIYDIELFRSQMGKICNMGLHERTALLGGIIVPKSAMMLKYMDASVAGVTVPNPLIERMNRAKEAAGGDKKKAREL' A
#
# COMPACT_ATOMS: atom_id res chain seq x y z
N ILE A 1 -3.05 -7.04 -16.67
CA ILE A 1 -1.89 -7.26 -15.77
C ILE A 1 -2.23 -6.67 -14.41
N GLN A 2 -2.01 -7.41 -13.31
CA GLN A 2 -2.23 -6.92 -11.94
C GLN A 2 -0.89 -6.59 -11.28
N THR A 3 -0.80 -5.44 -10.62
CA THR A 3 0.42 -5.05 -9.88
C THR A 3 0.45 -5.68 -8.49
N GLN A 4 1.62 -5.60 -7.84
CA GLN A 4 1.71 -5.77 -6.39
C GLN A 4 0.90 -4.69 -5.64
N GLY A 5 0.80 -4.83 -4.32
CA GLY A 5 0.20 -3.81 -3.45
C GLY A 5 0.91 -2.46 -3.59
N ILE A 6 0.15 -1.40 -3.89
CA ILE A 6 0.68 -0.07 -4.12
C ILE A 6 0.63 0.75 -2.82
N TYR A 7 1.80 1.07 -2.27
CA TYR A 7 1.95 1.96 -1.11
C TYR A 7 2.68 3.27 -1.44
N ASP A 8 3.62 3.24 -2.39
CA ASP A 8 4.26 4.44 -2.94
C ASP A 8 3.58 4.87 -4.25
N ILE A 9 2.76 5.92 -4.16
CA ILE A 9 1.99 6.46 -5.29
C ILE A 9 2.89 7.19 -6.30
N GLU A 10 3.95 7.86 -5.84
CA GLU A 10 4.84 8.59 -6.74
C GLU A 10 5.69 7.62 -7.56
N LEU A 11 6.19 6.55 -6.93
CA LEU A 11 6.85 5.47 -7.64
C LEU A 11 5.90 4.82 -8.65
N PHE A 12 4.66 4.50 -8.25
CA PHE A 12 3.67 3.92 -9.16
C PHE A 12 3.37 4.85 -10.35
N ARG A 13 3.21 6.15 -10.12
CA ARG A 13 3.03 7.15 -11.18
C ARG A 13 4.19 7.15 -12.17
N SER A 14 5.43 7.08 -11.68
CA SER A 14 6.62 7.04 -12.54
C SER A 14 6.64 5.78 -13.43
N GLN A 15 6.23 4.63 -12.89
CA GLN A 15 6.15 3.38 -13.63
C GLN A 15 5.03 3.42 -14.67
N MET A 16 3.86 3.96 -14.31
CA MET A 16 2.77 4.18 -15.25
C MET A 16 3.19 5.09 -16.41
N GLY A 17 4.00 6.12 -16.16
CA GLY A 17 4.56 6.95 -17.23
C GLY A 17 5.38 6.15 -18.25
N LYS A 18 6.24 5.22 -17.79
CA LYS A 18 7.02 4.33 -18.67
C LYS A 18 6.11 3.39 -19.46
N ILE A 19 5.12 2.81 -18.80
CA ILE A 19 4.12 1.92 -19.43
C ILE A 19 3.34 2.67 -20.52
N CYS A 20 2.93 3.91 -20.27
CA CYS A 20 2.24 4.74 -21.24
C CYS A 20 3.14 5.07 -22.44
N ASN A 21 4.39 5.46 -22.19
CA ASN A 21 5.38 5.73 -23.25
C ASN A 21 5.63 4.51 -24.15
N MET A 22 5.49 3.30 -23.61
CA MET A 22 5.60 2.05 -24.38
C MET A 22 4.29 1.62 -25.07
N GLY A 23 3.19 2.37 -24.90
CA GLY A 23 1.87 2.02 -25.45
C GLY A 23 1.24 0.77 -24.83
N LEU A 24 1.76 0.27 -23.70
CA LEU A 24 1.31 -1.01 -23.13
C LEU A 24 -0.12 -0.93 -22.56
N HIS A 25 -0.46 0.20 -21.96
CA HIS A 25 -1.78 0.48 -21.41
C HIS A 25 -2.93 0.44 -22.44
N GLU A 26 -2.64 0.61 -23.73
CA GLU A 26 -3.63 0.51 -24.81
C GLU A 26 -3.89 -0.95 -25.23
N ARG A 27 -2.96 -1.85 -24.92
CA ARG A 27 -3.01 -3.26 -25.34
C ARG A 27 -3.57 -4.17 -24.26
N THR A 28 -3.55 -3.74 -23.00
CA THR A 28 -4.04 -4.54 -21.88
C THR A 28 -4.44 -3.66 -20.69
N ALA A 29 -5.43 -4.11 -19.93
CA ALA A 29 -5.83 -3.46 -18.69
C ALA A 29 -4.75 -3.62 -17.61
N LEU A 30 -4.54 -2.55 -16.83
CA LEU A 30 -3.64 -2.51 -15.69
C LEU A 30 -4.46 -2.37 -14.41
N LEU A 31 -4.42 -3.39 -13.56
CA LEU A 31 -5.16 -3.45 -12.31
C LEU A 31 -4.21 -3.10 -11.16
N GLY A 32 -4.45 -1.96 -10.53
CA GLY A 32 -3.70 -1.53 -9.36
C GLY A 32 -4.02 -2.41 -8.15
N GLY A 33 -3.00 -3.09 -7.62
CA GLY A 33 -3.12 -3.92 -6.43
C GLY A 33 -3.35 -3.08 -5.18
N ILE A 34 -4.44 -3.36 -4.45
CA ILE A 34 -4.75 -2.74 -3.16
C ILE A 34 -4.70 -3.82 -2.08
N ILE A 35 -3.89 -3.60 -1.05
CA ILE A 35 -3.83 -4.46 0.13
C ILE A 35 -3.98 -3.59 1.36
N VAL A 36 -4.98 -3.89 2.19
CA VAL A 36 -5.23 -3.15 3.43
C VAL A 36 -4.36 -3.74 4.54
N PRO A 37 -3.36 -3.00 5.05
CA PRO A 37 -2.50 -3.50 6.11
C PRO A 37 -3.24 -3.51 7.46
N LYS A 38 -3.03 -4.57 8.26
CA LYS A 38 -3.63 -4.69 9.60
C LYS A 38 -2.79 -4.04 10.70
N SER A 39 -1.52 -3.75 10.43
CA SER A 39 -0.59 -3.18 11.41
C SER A 39 0.58 -2.46 10.74
N ALA A 40 1.26 -1.59 11.50
CA ALA A 40 2.52 -0.99 11.06
C ALA A 40 3.63 -2.04 10.86
N MET A 41 3.58 -3.15 11.60
CA MET A 41 4.52 -4.26 11.43
C MET A 41 4.32 -4.96 10.08
N MET A 42 3.08 -5.12 9.64
CA MET A 42 2.78 -5.66 8.31
C MET A 42 3.33 -4.75 7.20
N LEU A 43 3.21 -3.43 7.36
CA LEU A 43 3.79 -2.46 6.42
C LEU A 43 5.33 -2.55 6.36
N LYS A 44 6.01 -2.64 7.51
CA LYS A 44 7.47 -2.84 7.57
C LYS A 44 7.90 -4.16 6.90
N TYR A 45 7.13 -5.23 7.10
CA TYR A 45 7.41 -6.51 6.43
C TYR A 45 7.23 -6.40 4.91
N MET A 46 6.17 -5.73 4.44
CA MET A 46 5.95 -5.52 3.02
C MET A 46 7.11 -4.79 2.35
N ASP A 47 7.63 -3.74 2.98
CA ASP A 47 8.78 -2.98 2.49
C ASP A 47 10.07 -3.82 2.46
N ALA A 48 10.34 -4.59 3.53
CA ALA A 48 11.59 -5.31 3.68
C ALA A 48 11.63 -6.67 2.95
N SER A 49 10.49 -7.29 2.72
CA SER A 49 10.42 -8.71 2.31
C SER A 49 9.64 -8.97 1.03
N VAL A 50 8.84 -8.01 0.52
CA VAL A 50 8.08 -8.20 -0.72
C VAL A 50 8.79 -7.48 -1.86
N ALA A 51 9.34 -8.25 -2.80
CA ALA A 51 10.03 -7.70 -3.96
C ALA A 51 9.13 -6.79 -4.79
N GLY A 52 9.64 -5.60 -5.13
CA GLY A 52 8.91 -4.60 -5.91
C GLY A 52 7.82 -3.85 -5.14
N VAL A 53 7.74 -4.01 -3.82
CA VAL A 53 6.91 -3.20 -2.93
C VAL A 53 7.82 -2.26 -2.14
N THR A 54 7.45 -0.98 -2.13
CA THR A 54 8.09 0.05 -1.30
C THR A 54 7.01 0.73 -0.49
N VAL A 55 7.22 0.85 0.82
CA VAL A 55 6.30 1.51 1.74
C VAL A 55 6.95 2.77 2.30
N PRO A 56 6.44 3.96 1.95
CA PRO A 56 6.95 5.20 2.53
C PRO A 56 6.84 5.23 4.06
N ASN A 57 7.93 5.61 4.73
CA ASN A 57 7.97 5.79 6.19
C ASN A 57 6.78 6.58 6.79
N PRO A 58 6.30 7.69 6.15
CA PRO A 58 5.12 8.40 6.67
C PRO A 58 3.86 7.55 6.81
N LEU A 59 3.67 6.51 5.97
CA LEU A 59 2.54 5.60 6.09
C LEU A 59 2.68 4.66 7.29
N ILE A 60 3.89 4.18 7.58
CA ILE A 60 4.19 3.37 8.76
C ILE A 60 3.92 4.18 10.03
N GLU A 61 4.42 5.42 10.07
CA GLU A 61 4.20 6.34 11.20
C GLU A 61 2.73 6.67 11.40
N ARG A 62 1.99 6.94 10.31
CA ARG A 62 0.54 7.16 10.37
C ARG A 62 -0.19 5.95 10.97
N MET A 63 0.20 4.74 10.60
CA MET A 63 -0.42 3.51 11.11
C MET A 63 -0.15 3.32 12.61
N ASN A 64 1.06 3.66 13.10
CA ASN A 64 1.38 3.65 14.53
C ASN A 64 0.49 4.62 15.30
N ARG A 65 0.39 5.88 14.84
CA ARG A 65 -0.46 6.91 15.49
C ARG A 65 -1.93 6.52 15.52
N ALA A 66 -2.45 5.93 14.43
CA ALA A 66 -3.84 5.46 14.39
C ALA A 66 -4.10 4.35 15.42
N LYS A 67 -3.12 3.46 15.65
CA LYS A 67 -3.25 2.40 16.68
C LYS A 67 -3.32 2.99 18.10
N GLU A 68 -2.54 4.04 18.37
CA GLU A 68 -2.53 4.76 19.65
C GLU A 68 -3.87 5.48 19.89
N ALA A 69 -4.38 6.17 18.86
CA ALA A 69 -5.68 6.85 18.91
C ALA A 69 -6.86 5.88 19.09
N ALA A 70 -6.78 4.67 18.55
CA ALA A 70 -7.81 3.63 18.65
C ALA A 70 -7.93 2.99 20.06
N GLY A 71 -7.17 3.45 21.06
CA GLY A 71 -7.17 2.95 22.44
C GLY A 71 -8.53 2.98 23.15
N GLY A 72 -9.51 3.75 22.64
CA GLY A 72 -10.90 3.76 23.15
C GLY A 72 -11.91 2.92 22.34
N ASP A 73 -11.71 2.74 21.04
CA ASP A 73 -12.72 2.13 20.15
C ASP A 73 -12.60 0.61 19.99
N LYS A 74 -11.42 0.03 20.28
CA LYS A 74 -11.21 -1.43 20.14
C LYS A 74 -12.04 -2.28 21.11
N LYS A 75 -12.50 -1.71 22.22
CA LYS A 75 -13.43 -2.39 23.14
C LYS A 75 -14.81 -2.55 22.50
N LYS A 76 -15.34 -1.48 21.90
CA LYS A 76 -16.64 -1.46 21.20
C LYS A 76 -16.66 -2.33 19.94
N ALA A 77 -15.58 -2.35 19.16
CA ALA A 77 -15.51 -3.14 17.93
C ALA A 77 -15.34 -4.66 18.16
N ARG A 78 -15.05 -5.09 19.39
CA ARG A 78 -14.93 -6.51 19.78
C ARG A 78 -16.18 -7.04 20.47
N GLU A 79 -17.11 -6.14 20.80
CA GLU A 79 -18.42 -6.42 21.44
C GLU A 79 -19.59 -6.39 20.43
N LEU A 80 -19.33 -6.01 19.18
CA LEU A 80 -20.21 -6.18 18.01
C LEU A 80 -19.74 -7.38 17.18
#